data_AF-A0A093UT91-F1
#
_entry.id   AF-A0A093UT91-F1
#
_cell.length_a   1.000
_cell.length_b   1.000
_cell.length_c   1.000
_cell.angle_alpha   90.00
_cell.angle_beta   90.00
_cell.angle_gamma   90.00
#
_symmetry.space_group_name_H-M   'P 1'
#
loop_
_entity.id
_entity.type
_entity.pdbx_description
1 polymer ?
#
loop_
_entity_poly.entity_id
_entity_poly.type
_entity_poly.pdbx_seq_one_letter_code
_entity_poly.pdbx_strand_id
1 'polypeptide(L)'
;MLGSYEYPDYPMLEATYGVKDNDHIPAATLHKYLTDYALKFGVFSRIVFNTHVLSIEQTRDDGWEVKAQSEGTKGEIIYQSKKIVMATGLTSQPNMPVFTGQESFNVPLFHAKDFCREAAITKVANHVAVVGGAKSAFDIAYAFVQEGAQVDLIIRPNGNGPVWLAPPFVTPLKRKVEELLHTRLLTWFSPCPWGNEDGFGIIRHFLHKTGVGRWLVHNFWHLLGSDIIATNGYDSHPDTRCLKPWSSPFWVASGLSIHNYQTNFFDLIKNGAIRVHEAEINQLSERTVHLSTGELLPADALICATGWKKGSSVNFLELDLGIPGSSAEKEKLYQEAEKKVLNDFSDLSCQPVLRYRPQTSDPLRLYRFMVPTGTFQKRNIAFAGAVSTVSTSTCASIQALWISAFFDGQLKRTASSSEEAVKEAVLYSQ
;
A
#
# COMPACT_ATOMS: atom_id res chain seq x y z
N MET A 1 -18.27 -0.55 -2.29
CA MET A 1 -17.45 0.42 -1.54
C MET A 1 -18.22 1.26 -0.52
N LEU A 2 -19.52 1.53 -0.67
CA LEU A 2 -20.27 2.16 0.43
C LEU A 2 -20.16 1.31 1.71
N GLY A 3 -19.83 1.93 2.85
CA GLY A 3 -19.55 1.25 4.12
C GLY A 3 -18.09 0.92 4.42
N SER A 4 -17.18 0.96 3.43
CA SER A 4 -15.76 0.61 3.66
C SER A 4 -14.82 1.81 3.83
N TYR A 5 -15.22 3.02 3.43
CA TYR A 5 -14.40 4.24 3.49
C TYR A 5 -14.95 5.34 4.40
N GLU A 6 -16.02 5.07 5.15
CA GLU A 6 -16.62 6.01 6.08
C GLU A 6 -16.12 5.82 7.52
N TYR A 7 -16.14 6.91 8.29
CA TYR A 7 -15.85 6.93 9.71
C TYR A 7 -17.08 6.46 10.52
N PRO A 8 -16.89 5.67 11.60
CA PRO A 8 -18.01 5.12 12.38
C PRO A 8 -19.00 6.14 12.94
N ASP A 9 -18.53 7.37 13.20
CA ASP A 9 -19.28 8.49 13.76
C ASP A 9 -19.72 9.53 12.71
N TYR A 10 -19.49 9.26 11.43
CA TYR A 10 -19.87 10.16 10.33
C TYR A 10 -20.17 9.38 9.04
N PRO A 11 -21.38 8.82 8.89
CA PRO A 11 -21.70 8.01 7.72
C PRO A 11 -21.77 8.82 6.41
N MET A 12 -21.42 8.19 5.30
CA MET A 12 -21.53 8.72 3.94
C MET A 12 -22.97 8.58 3.43
N LEU A 13 -23.83 9.54 3.80
CA LEU A 13 -25.24 9.54 3.42
C LEU A 13 -25.46 9.72 1.90
N GLU A 14 -26.24 8.83 1.28
CA GLU A 14 -26.60 8.92 -0.15
C GLU A 14 -27.20 10.28 -0.51
N ALA A 15 -28.09 10.82 0.33
CA ALA A 15 -28.71 12.12 0.10
C ALA A 15 -27.71 13.30 -0.01
N THR A 16 -26.52 13.15 0.59
CA THR A 16 -25.48 14.19 0.62
C THR A 16 -24.39 13.96 -0.42
N TYR A 17 -24.05 12.70 -0.70
CA TYR A 17 -22.88 12.33 -1.50
C TYR A 17 -23.23 11.59 -2.80
N GLY A 18 -24.48 11.19 -2.99
CA GLY A 18 -24.98 10.54 -4.20
C GLY A 18 -24.41 9.15 -4.48
N VAL A 19 -23.72 8.54 -3.51
CA VAL A 19 -23.16 7.18 -3.63
C VAL A 19 -24.22 6.17 -3.22
N LYS A 20 -24.64 5.32 -4.15
CA LYS A 20 -25.63 4.27 -3.89
C LYS A 20 -24.95 3.00 -3.40
N ASP A 21 -25.75 2.06 -2.92
CA ASP A 21 -25.25 0.72 -2.66
C ASP A 21 -24.67 0.09 -3.95
N ASN A 22 -23.53 -0.58 -3.81
CA ASN A 22 -22.71 -1.16 -4.89
C ASN A 22 -21.97 -0.17 -5.80
N ASP A 23 -22.14 1.14 -5.63
CA ASP A 23 -21.34 2.10 -6.39
C ASP A 23 -19.88 2.12 -5.90
N HIS A 24 -19.00 2.47 -6.83
CA HIS A 24 -17.68 2.95 -6.50
C HIS A 24 -17.77 4.40 -5.99
N ILE A 25 -16.96 4.75 -5.01
CA ILE A 25 -16.87 6.11 -4.48
C ILE A 25 -15.92 6.91 -5.39
N PRO A 26 -16.40 7.94 -6.11
CA PRO A 26 -15.51 8.79 -6.91
C PRO A 26 -14.55 9.58 -6.02
N ALA A 27 -13.34 9.87 -6.53
CA ALA A 27 -12.33 10.60 -5.77
C ALA A 27 -12.82 11.99 -5.29
N ALA A 28 -13.54 12.72 -6.14
CA ALA A 28 -14.13 14.02 -5.79
C ALA A 28 -15.15 13.90 -4.65
N THR A 29 -15.97 12.85 -4.66
CA THR A 29 -16.95 12.56 -3.61
C THR A 29 -16.27 12.22 -2.29
N LEU A 30 -15.25 11.36 -2.31
CA LEU A 30 -14.46 11.03 -1.13
C LEU A 30 -13.75 12.28 -0.56
N HIS A 31 -13.20 13.13 -1.43
CA HIS A 31 -12.59 14.39 -1.03
C HIS A 31 -13.59 15.32 -0.33
N LYS A 32 -14.80 15.47 -0.90
CA LYS A 32 -15.88 16.23 -0.27
C LYS A 32 -16.24 15.65 1.09
N TYR A 33 -16.42 14.34 1.19
CA TYR A 33 -16.74 13.64 2.43
C TYR A 33 -15.69 13.90 3.53
N LEU A 34 -14.40 13.75 3.21
CA LEU A 34 -13.31 14.00 4.17
C LEU A 34 -13.22 15.48 4.57
N THR A 35 -13.52 16.39 3.65
CA THR A 35 -13.58 17.84 3.94
C THR A 35 -14.74 18.17 4.87
N ASP A 36 -15.93 17.63 4.60
CA ASP A 36 -17.12 17.81 5.43
C ASP A 36 -16.89 17.22 6.84
N TYR A 37 -16.24 16.07 6.94
CA TYR A 37 -15.81 15.47 8.22
C TYR A 37 -14.87 16.43 8.98
N ALA A 38 -13.81 16.93 8.32
CA ALA A 38 -12.86 17.84 8.94
C ALA A 38 -13.51 19.16 9.40
N LEU A 39 -14.48 19.68 8.64
CA LEU A 39 -15.27 20.86 9.01
C LEU A 39 -16.18 20.58 10.21
N LYS A 40 -16.93 19.46 10.17
CA LYS A 40 -17.88 19.05 11.22
C LYS A 40 -17.21 18.95 12.59
N PHE A 41 -16.00 18.41 12.65
CA PHE A 41 -15.26 18.19 13.89
C PHE A 41 -14.22 19.29 14.19
N GLY A 42 -14.20 20.38 13.41
CA GLY A 42 -13.33 21.54 13.67
C GLY A 42 -11.83 21.29 13.47
N VAL A 43 -11.47 20.26 12.70
CA VAL A 43 -10.09 19.98 12.29
C VAL A 43 -9.68 20.93 11.18
N PHE A 44 -10.57 21.22 10.23
CA PHE A 44 -10.26 22.01 9.04
C PHE A 44 -9.71 23.39 9.38
N SER A 45 -10.29 24.09 10.36
CA SER A 45 -9.85 25.41 10.80
C SER A 45 -8.50 25.43 11.52
N ARG A 46 -7.93 24.26 11.83
CA ARG A 46 -6.62 24.11 12.49
C ARG A 46 -5.52 23.76 11.51
N ILE A 47 -5.84 23.52 10.24
CA ILE A 47 -4.88 23.17 9.20
C ILE A 47 -4.23 24.45 8.67
N VAL A 48 -2.89 24.47 8.68
CA VAL A 48 -2.10 25.49 8.00
C VAL A 48 -1.69 24.93 6.63
N PHE A 49 -2.43 25.27 5.59
CA PHE A 49 -2.17 24.83 4.23
C PHE A 49 -0.91 25.48 3.64
N ASN A 50 -0.46 24.96 2.48
CA ASN A 50 0.67 25.49 1.72
C ASN A 50 1.92 25.70 2.59
N THR A 51 2.15 24.79 3.53
CA THR A 51 3.25 24.86 4.50
C THR A 51 3.93 23.50 4.57
N HIS A 52 5.15 23.44 4.05
CA HIS A 52 5.93 22.21 3.96
C HIS A 52 6.83 22.07 5.20
N VAL A 53 6.72 20.95 5.91
CA VAL A 53 7.62 20.62 7.03
C VAL A 53 8.96 20.15 6.48
N LEU A 54 10.04 20.86 6.82
CA LEU A 54 11.40 20.59 6.36
C LEU A 54 12.11 19.61 7.28
N SER A 55 12.07 19.86 8.58
CA SER A 55 12.71 19.02 9.57
C SER A 55 12.01 19.09 10.92
N ILE A 56 12.22 18.05 11.72
CA ILE A 56 11.82 18.03 13.13
C ILE A 56 13.00 17.66 14.02
N GLU A 57 13.07 18.29 15.17
CA GLU A 57 14.16 18.12 16.15
C GLU A 57 13.56 18.03 17.55
N GLN A 58 14.09 17.12 18.38
CA GLN A 58 13.65 17.01 19.76
C GLN A 58 14.29 18.12 20.59
N THR A 59 13.50 18.85 21.37
CA THR A 59 13.99 19.88 22.28
C THR A 59 14.47 19.28 23.60
N ARG A 60 15.24 20.05 24.38
CA ARG A 60 15.81 19.60 25.67
C ARG A 60 14.76 19.25 26.73
N ASP A 61 13.56 19.78 26.62
CA ASP A 61 12.41 19.56 27.50
C ASP A 61 11.46 18.44 26.99
N ASP A 62 11.98 17.54 26.15
CA ASP A 62 11.22 16.45 25.52
C ASP A 62 10.03 16.92 24.66
N GLY A 63 10.03 18.19 24.24
CA GLY A 63 9.17 18.71 23.19
C GLY A 63 9.79 18.53 21.80
N TRP A 64 9.25 19.27 20.84
CA TRP A 64 9.65 19.24 19.45
C TRP A 64 9.69 20.64 18.86
N GLU A 65 10.74 20.89 18.09
CA GLU A 65 10.84 21.99 17.15
C GLU A 65 10.55 21.48 15.74
N VAL A 66 9.65 22.16 15.02
CA VAL A 66 9.26 21.83 13.65
C VAL A 66 9.62 23.01 12.77
N LYS A 67 10.60 22.82 11.89
CA LYS A 67 10.98 23.80 10.86
C LYS A 67 10.12 23.56 9.63
N ALA A 68 9.44 24.61 9.18
CA ALA A 68 8.55 24.56 8.05
C ALA A 68 8.74 25.78 7.16
N GLN A 69 8.26 25.70 5.92
CA GLN A 69 8.29 26.81 4.96
C GLN A 69 6.93 26.93 4.29
N SER A 70 6.37 28.13 4.28
CA SER A 70 5.15 28.41 3.54
C SER A 70 5.46 28.67 2.07
N GLU A 71 4.66 28.12 1.17
CA GLU A 71 4.80 28.30 -0.27
C GLU A 71 4.76 29.80 -0.62
N GLY A 72 5.70 30.24 -1.48
CA GLY A 72 5.82 31.65 -1.85
C GLY A 72 6.55 32.53 -0.83
N THR A 73 6.94 32.00 0.33
CA THR A 73 7.75 32.73 1.32
C THR A 73 9.20 32.21 1.34
N LYS A 74 10.17 33.13 1.49
CA LYS A 74 11.60 32.75 1.60
C LYS A 74 12.04 32.42 3.03
N GLY A 75 11.21 32.71 4.04
CA GLY A 75 11.54 32.51 5.44
C GLY A 75 11.12 31.14 5.97
N GLU A 76 11.90 30.62 6.92
CA GLU A 76 11.51 29.45 7.72
C GLU A 76 10.61 29.87 8.88
N ILE A 77 9.61 29.05 9.17
CA ILE A 77 8.70 29.17 10.30
C ILE A 77 9.06 28.06 11.29
N ILE A 78 9.24 28.43 12.54
CA ILE A 78 9.51 27.48 13.62
C ILE A 78 8.24 27.31 14.45
N TYR A 79 7.75 26.08 14.54
CA TYR A 79 6.69 25.70 15.46
C TYR A 79 7.27 24.91 16.63
N GLN A 80 6.69 25.08 17.82
CA GLN A 80 7.02 24.28 18.99
C GLN A 80 5.80 23.47 19.42
N SER A 81 6.01 22.20 19.73
CA SER A 81 4.95 21.32 20.23
C SER A 81 5.48 20.35 21.27
N LYS A 82 4.64 19.95 22.23
CA LYS A 82 4.99 18.89 23.19
C LYS A 82 4.92 17.49 22.57
N LYS A 83 4.09 17.31 21.54
CA LYS A 83 3.82 16.02 20.91
C LYS A 83 3.69 16.17 19.40
N ILE A 84 4.11 15.17 18.64
CA ILE A 84 3.99 15.14 17.17
C ILE A 84 3.33 13.84 16.71
N VAL A 85 2.39 13.97 15.76
CA VAL A 85 1.87 12.84 14.99
C VAL A 85 2.28 13.01 13.53
N MET A 86 3.07 12.07 13.02
CA MET A 86 3.48 12.02 11.63
C MET A 86 2.39 11.35 10.79
N ALA A 87 1.75 12.11 9.91
CA ALA A 87 0.64 11.63 9.06
C ALA A 87 0.92 11.88 7.55
N THR A 88 2.14 11.58 7.09
CA THR A 88 2.63 11.90 5.74
C THR A 88 2.26 10.89 4.65
N GLY A 89 1.65 9.76 5.05
CA GLY A 89 1.25 8.66 4.16
C GLY A 89 2.44 7.88 3.57
N LEU A 90 2.13 6.83 2.80
CA LEU A 90 3.12 5.93 2.17
C LEU A 90 3.26 6.13 0.65
N THR A 91 2.40 6.96 0.06
CA THR A 91 2.26 7.11 -1.40
C THR A 91 2.52 8.55 -1.85
N SER A 92 3.60 9.15 -1.34
CA SER A 92 3.91 10.58 -1.54
C SER A 92 5.16 10.79 -2.40
N GLN A 93 6.18 9.94 -2.24
CA GLN A 93 7.45 10.01 -2.98
C GLN A 93 7.50 8.92 -4.07
N PRO A 94 7.49 9.28 -5.37
CA PRO A 94 7.48 8.30 -6.44
C PRO A 94 8.78 7.50 -6.49
N ASN A 95 8.67 6.23 -6.84
CA ASN A 95 9.82 5.40 -7.18
C ASN A 95 10.07 5.50 -8.70
N MET A 96 10.62 6.63 -9.15
CA MET A 96 10.87 6.86 -10.58
C MET A 96 12.17 6.19 -11.03
N PRO A 97 12.14 5.23 -11.98
CA PRO A 97 13.35 4.69 -12.59
C PRO A 97 14.04 5.75 -13.47
N VAL A 98 15.36 5.60 -13.63
CA VAL A 98 16.16 6.35 -14.61
C VAL A 98 16.54 5.37 -15.70
N PHE A 99 16.23 5.72 -16.95
CA PHE A 99 16.51 4.87 -18.11
C PHE A 99 17.69 5.43 -18.90
N THR A 100 18.54 4.55 -19.42
CA THR A 100 19.59 4.92 -20.37
C THR A 100 18.96 5.54 -21.62
N GLY A 101 19.45 6.70 -22.08
CA GLY A 101 18.96 7.36 -23.30
C GLY A 101 17.66 8.16 -23.12
N GLN A 102 17.14 8.32 -21.90
CA GLN A 102 15.88 9.02 -21.63
C GLN A 102 15.88 10.49 -22.10
N GLU A 103 17.05 11.13 -22.13
CA GLU A 103 17.26 12.48 -22.65
C GLU A 103 17.00 12.60 -24.15
N SER A 104 17.11 11.49 -24.89
CA SER A 104 16.85 11.42 -26.33
C SER A 104 15.46 10.87 -26.66
N PHE A 105 14.64 10.53 -25.65
CA PHE A 105 13.31 9.95 -25.86
C PHE A 105 12.33 10.93 -26.53
N ASN A 106 12.49 12.24 -26.26
CA ASN A 106 11.77 13.36 -26.88
C ASN A 106 10.23 13.32 -26.79
N VAL A 107 9.66 12.55 -25.86
CA VAL A 107 8.23 12.50 -25.56
C VAL A 107 7.99 12.42 -24.05
N PRO A 108 6.77 12.66 -23.56
CA PRO A 108 6.48 12.63 -22.12
C PRO A 108 6.91 11.34 -21.44
N LEU A 109 7.71 11.48 -20.38
CA LEU A 109 8.17 10.44 -19.47
C LEU A 109 7.87 10.86 -18.04
N PHE A 110 6.92 10.23 -17.36
CA PHE A 110 6.52 10.65 -16.02
C PHE A 110 6.00 9.51 -15.14
N HIS A 111 5.94 9.73 -13.83
CA HIS A 111 5.39 8.77 -12.87
C HIS A 111 3.86 8.86 -12.82
N ALA A 112 3.18 7.77 -12.51
CA ALA A 112 1.72 7.72 -12.33
C ALA A 112 1.13 8.79 -11.38
N LYS A 113 1.96 9.35 -10.50
CA LYS A 113 1.62 10.48 -9.61
C LYS A 113 1.12 11.70 -10.39
N ASP A 114 1.72 11.98 -11.53
CA ASP A 114 1.45 13.19 -12.32
C ASP A 114 0.42 12.94 -13.43
N PHE A 115 -0.15 11.73 -13.51
CA PHE A 115 -1.09 11.36 -14.57
C PHE A 115 -2.29 12.30 -14.70
N CYS A 116 -2.85 12.77 -13.59
CA CYS A 116 -3.94 13.75 -13.61
C CYS A 116 -3.52 15.09 -14.23
N ARG A 117 -2.29 15.55 -13.95
CA ARG A 117 -1.75 16.81 -14.50
C ARG A 117 -1.46 16.68 -16.00
N GLU A 118 -0.97 15.51 -16.40
CA GLU A 118 -0.63 15.18 -17.77
C GLU A 118 -1.81 14.63 -18.58
N ALA A 119 -3.03 14.58 -18.03
CA ALA A 119 -4.17 13.87 -18.63
C ALA A 119 -4.53 14.31 -20.05
N ALA A 120 -4.12 15.51 -20.50
CA ALA A 120 -4.27 15.93 -21.89
C ALA A 120 -3.59 14.97 -22.89
N ILE A 121 -2.53 14.27 -22.47
CA ILE A 121 -1.80 13.31 -23.31
C ILE A 121 -2.69 12.14 -23.79
N THR A 122 -3.72 11.77 -23.01
CA THR A 122 -4.59 10.64 -23.36
C THR A 122 -5.37 10.89 -24.65
N LYS A 123 -5.61 12.16 -25.00
CA LYS A 123 -6.40 12.55 -26.17
C LYS A 123 -5.59 12.62 -27.47
N VAL A 124 -4.26 12.54 -27.38
CA VAL A 124 -3.36 12.78 -28.53
C VAL A 124 -2.37 11.65 -28.78
N ALA A 125 -2.06 10.84 -27.76
CA ALA A 125 -1.20 9.69 -27.89
C ALA A 125 -1.93 8.53 -28.60
N ASN A 126 -1.24 7.87 -29.54
CA ASN A 126 -1.74 6.68 -30.24
C ASN A 126 -1.07 5.41 -29.72
N HIS A 127 0.21 5.49 -29.35
CA HIS A 127 0.98 4.38 -28.77
C HIS A 127 1.58 4.78 -27.43
N VAL A 128 1.32 3.98 -26.39
CA VAL A 128 1.74 4.34 -25.03
C VAL A 128 2.38 3.15 -24.34
N ALA A 129 3.56 3.37 -23.77
CA ALA A 129 4.21 2.39 -22.91
C ALA A 129 3.89 2.67 -21.44
N VAL A 130 3.44 1.65 -20.71
CA VAL A 130 3.13 1.75 -19.27
C VAL A 130 3.94 0.71 -18.52
N VAL A 131 4.75 1.14 -17.54
CA VAL A 131 5.58 0.25 -16.73
C VAL A 131 4.89 -0.04 -15.40
N GLY A 132 4.51 -1.29 -15.17
CA GLY A 132 3.91 -1.76 -13.93
C GLY A 132 2.84 -2.84 -14.14
N GLY A 133 2.62 -3.66 -13.11
CA GLY A 133 1.62 -4.73 -13.12
C GLY A 133 0.57 -4.58 -12.02
N ALA A 134 0.37 -3.38 -11.50
CA ALA A 134 -0.51 -3.11 -10.36
C ALA A 134 -1.64 -2.12 -10.73
N LYS A 135 -2.54 -1.83 -9.78
CA LYS A 135 -3.75 -1.03 -9.99
C LYS A 135 -3.55 0.25 -10.80
N SER A 136 -2.54 1.06 -10.47
CA SER A 136 -2.26 2.31 -11.19
C SER A 136 -1.90 2.07 -12.65
N ALA A 137 -1.14 1.02 -12.96
CA ALA A 137 -0.79 0.68 -14.34
C ALA A 137 -2.03 0.28 -15.14
N PHE A 138 -2.94 -0.50 -14.53
CA PHE A 138 -4.21 -0.89 -15.16
C PHE A 138 -5.14 0.31 -15.37
N ASP A 139 -5.22 1.24 -14.41
CA ASP A 139 -6.03 2.46 -14.53
C ASP A 139 -5.54 3.36 -15.65
N ILE A 140 -4.22 3.54 -15.75
CA ILE A 140 -3.59 4.33 -16.81
C ILE A 140 -3.81 3.66 -18.18
N ALA A 141 -3.54 2.36 -18.28
CA ALA A 141 -3.75 1.61 -19.52
C ALA A 141 -5.21 1.68 -19.98
N TYR A 142 -6.16 1.50 -19.06
CA TYR A 142 -7.58 1.61 -19.35
C TYR A 142 -7.94 3.01 -19.86
N ALA A 143 -7.48 4.07 -19.20
CA ALA A 143 -7.75 5.45 -19.58
C ALA A 143 -7.26 5.79 -21.00
N PHE A 144 -6.07 5.32 -21.39
CA PHE A 144 -5.55 5.50 -22.74
C PHE A 144 -6.35 4.72 -23.79
N VAL A 145 -6.70 3.47 -23.51
CA VAL A 145 -7.51 2.64 -24.42
C VAL A 145 -8.91 3.23 -24.63
N GLN A 146 -9.51 3.84 -23.60
CA GLN A 146 -10.80 4.53 -23.75
C GLN A 146 -10.75 5.73 -24.71
N GLU A 147 -9.59 6.35 -24.86
CA GLU A 147 -9.36 7.44 -25.83
C GLU A 147 -8.84 6.92 -27.18
N GLY A 148 -8.77 5.59 -27.37
CA GLY A 148 -8.44 4.94 -28.64
C GLY A 148 -6.95 4.61 -28.84
N ALA A 149 -6.10 4.82 -27.84
CA ALA A 149 -4.68 4.47 -27.93
C ALA A 149 -4.44 2.95 -27.78
N GLN A 150 -3.38 2.46 -28.40
CA GLN A 150 -2.81 1.14 -28.11
C GLN A 150 -1.80 1.26 -26.98
N VAL A 151 -1.87 0.34 -26.01
CA VAL A 151 -1.00 0.34 -24.83
C VAL A 151 -0.09 -0.88 -24.81
N ASP A 152 1.20 -0.65 -24.60
CA ASP A 152 2.18 -1.68 -24.26
C ASP A 152 2.42 -1.67 -22.74
N LEU A 153 1.89 -2.68 -22.04
CA LEU A 153 2.01 -2.84 -20.61
C LEU A 153 3.23 -3.70 -20.26
N ILE A 154 4.25 -3.07 -19.68
CA ILE A 154 5.56 -3.67 -19.41
C ILE A 154 5.67 -4.07 -17.94
N ILE A 155 5.93 -5.35 -17.69
CA ILE A 155 6.06 -5.97 -16.38
C ILE A 155 7.47 -6.51 -16.24
N ARG A 156 8.21 -5.97 -15.28
CA ARG A 156 9.60 -6.38 -15.05
C ARG A 156 9.65 -7.82 -14.49
N PRO A 157 10.43 -8.74 -15.09
CA PRO A 157 10.62 -10.10 -14.58
C PRO A 157 11.17 -10.13 -13.14
N ASN A 158 12.02 -9.15 -12.80
CA ASN A 158 12.65 -9.01 -11.49
C ASN A 158 11.89 -8.02 -10.58
N GLY A 159 10.57 -7.96 -10.72
CA GLY A 159 9.68 -7.09 -9.93
C GLY A 159 8.90 -7.81 -8.83
N ASN A 160 7.87 -7.14 -8.31
CA ASN A 160 6.87 -7.76 -7.41
C ASN A 160 5.79 -8.56 -8.18
N GLY A 161 5.83 -8.51 -9.52
CA GLY A 161 4.86 -9.17 -10.40
C GLY A 161 3.52 -8.48 -10.50
N PRO A 162 2.58 -9.09 -11.26
CA PRO A 162 1.22 -8.62 -11.38
C PRO A 162 0.44 -8.73 -10.07
N VAL A 163 -0.39 -7.74 -9.79
CA VAL A 163 -1.33 -7.74 -8.66
C VAL A 163 -2.53 -8.62 -8.97
N TRP A 164 -3.16 -9.18 -7.94
CA TRP A 164 -4.48 -9.80 -8.09
C TRP A 164 -5.51 -8.74 -8.45
N LEU A 165 -6.25 -8.93 -9.55
CA LEU A 165 -7.39 -8.09 -9.93
C LEU A 165 -8.69 -8.88 -9.72
N ALA A 166 -9.25 -8.82 -8.52
CA ALA A 166 -10.47 -9.55 -8.20
C ALA A 166 -11.71 -8.92 -8.85
N PRO A 167 -12.73 -9.72 -9.23
CA PRO A 167 -14.04 -9.18 -9.57
C PRO A 167 -14.64 -8.47 -8.34
N PRO A 168 -15.53 -7.48 -8.52
CA PRO A 168 -16.14 -6.77 -7.39
C PRO A 168 -16.98 -7.67 -6.48
N PHE A 169 -17.51 -8.77 -7.04
CA PHE A 169 -18.27 -9.79 -6.31
C PHE A 169 -17.63 -11.17 -6.53
N VAL A 170 -17.49 -11.95 -5.46
CA VAL A 170 -16.87 -13.29 -5.52
C VAL A 170 -17.86 -14.41 -5.26
N THR A 171 -17.59 -15.57 -5.87
CA THR A 171 -18.43 -16.76 -5.75
C THR A 171 -18.12 -17.51 -4.44
N PRO A 172 -18.99 -18.45 -3.97
CA PRO A 172 -20.32 -18.78 -4.49
C PRO A 172 -21.42 -17.82 -4.03
N LEU A 173 -21.18 -16.99 -3.01
CA LEU A 173 -22.22 -16.19 -2.36
C LEU A 173 -22.51 -14.84 -3.04
N LYS A 174 -21.78 -14.50 -4.12
CA LYS A 174 -21.85 -13.20 -4.82
C LYS A 174 -21.74 -12.01 -3.86
N ARG A 175 -20.87 -12.15 -2.86
CA ARG A 175 -20.59 -11.12 -1.85
C ARG A 175 -19.50 -10.19 -2.36
N LYS A 176 -19.52 -8.93 -1.90
CA LYS A 176 -18.47 -7.97 -2.24
C LYS A 176 -17.13 -8.46 -1.70
N VAL A 177 -16.06 -8.32 -2.47
CA VAL A 177 -14.70 -8.66 -1.99
C VAL A 177 -14.37 -7.95 -0.67
N GLU A 178 -14.76 -6.68 -0.58
CA GLU A 178 -14.59 -5.84 0.61
C GLU A 178 -15.26 -6.43 1.86
N GLU A 179 -16.48 -6.97 1.72
CA GLU A 179 -17.21 -7.60 2.83
C GLU A 179 -16.44 -8.80 3.38
N LEU A 180 -15.78 -9.58 2.51
CA LEU A 180 -14.98 -10.70 2.96
C LEU A 180 -13.76 -10.24 3.78
N LEU A 181 -13.08 -9.19 3.31
CA LEU A 181 -11.91 -8.63 4.01
C LEU A 181 -12.28 -8.07 5.40
N HIS A 182 -13.51 -7.62 5.60
CA HIS A 182 -14.00 -7.07 6.87
C HIS A 182 -14.86 -8.04 7.69
N THR A 183 -14.96 -9.31 7.28
CA THR A 183 -15.68 -10.34 8.04
C THR A 183 -14.75 -11.00 9.08
N ARG A 184 -15.08 -10.86 10.37
CA ARG A 184 -14.27 -11.39 11.49
C ARG A 184 -13.92 -12.86 11.34
N LEU A 185 -14.87 -13.70 10.92
CA LEU A 185 -14.68 -15.14 10.69
C LEU A 185 -13.53 -15.43 9.72
N LEU A 186 -13.40 -14.62 8.66
CA LEU A 186 -12.42 -14.85 7.60
C LEU A 186 -11.01 -14.44 8.01
N THR A 187 -10.88 -13.56 9.01
CA THR A 187 -9.58 -13.24 9.60
C THR A 187 -8.90 -14.47 10.22
N TRP A 188 -9.64 -15.51 10.58
CA TRP A 188 -9.09 -16.73 11.19
C TRP A 188 -8.23 -17.55 10.22
N PHE A 189 -8.45 -17.39 8.91
CA PHE A 189 -7.69 -18.06 7.85
C PHE A 189 -6.38 -17.37 7.51
N SER A 190 -6.12 -16.19 8.09
CA SER A 190 -4.85 -15.48 7.96
C SER A 190 -3.95 -15.72 9.19
N PRO A 191 -2.63 -15.88 9.02
CA PRO A 191 -1.69 -15.92 10.13
C PRO A 191 -1.73 -14.56 10.84
N CYS A 192 -2.00 -14.58 12.14
CA CYS A 192 -2.15 -13.36 12.95
C CYS A 192 -1.34 -13.51 14.24
N PRO A 193 -0.14 -12.90 14.34
CA PRO A 193 0.72 -13.07 15.51
C PRO A 193 0.15 -12.40 16.77
N TRP A 194 -0.88 -11.55 16.65
CA TRP A 194 -1.66 -11.05 17.77
C TRP A 194 -2.58 -12.12 18.41
N GLY A 195 -2.63 -13.32 17.84
CA GLY A 195 -3.16 -14.52 18.49
C GLY A 195 -4.58 -14.34 19.04
N ASN A 196 -4.70 -14.28 20.38
CA ASN A 196 -5.95 -14.32 21.13
C ASN A 196 -6.57 -12.93 21.37
N GLU A 197 -5.97 -11.85 20.86
CA GLU A 197 -6.46 -10.48 21.11
C GLU A 197 -7.91 -10.26 20.65
N ASP A 198 -8.39 -11.04 19.67
CA ASP A 198 -9.77 -11.02 19.19
C ASP A 198 -10.71 -12.01 19.90
N GLY A 199 -10.19 -12.81 20.85
CA GLY A 199 -10.92 -13.84 21.60
C GLY A 199 -11.01 -15.21 20.91
N PHE A 200 -10.47 -15.40 19.70
CA PHE A 200 -10.63 -16.62 18.90
C PHE A 200 -9.37 -17.50 18.84
N GLY A 201 -8.57 -17.47 19.91
CA GLY A 201 -7.31 -18.19 20.03
C GLY A 201 -7.38 -19.69 19.76
N ILE A 202 -8.39 -20.37 20.31
CA ILE A 202 -8.59 -21.81 20.14
C ILE A 202 -8.80 -22.16 18.66
N ILE A 203 -9.58 -21.33 17.95
CA ILE A 203 -9.89 -21.56 16.55
C ILE A 203 -8.65 -21.34 15.69
N ARG A 204 -7.90 -20.25 15.94
CA ARG A 204 -6.62 -20.00 15.26
C ARG A 204 -5.60 -21.10 15.53
N HIS A 205 -5.55 -21.61 16.76
CA HIS A 205 -4.69 -22.75 17.11
C HIS A 205 -5.08 -23.97 16.28
N PHE A 206 -6.36 -24.32 16.21
CA PHE A 206 -6.82 -25.44 15.39
C PHE A 206 -6.42 -25.23 13.91
N LEU A 207 -6.75 -24.08 13.34
CA LEU A 207 -6.52 -23.78 11.92
C LEU A 207 -5.03 -23.74 11.54
N HIS A 208 -4.16 -23.19 12.37
CA HIS A 208 -2.76 -22.96 11.99
C HIS A 208 -1.77 -23.97 12.57
N LYS A 209 -2.12 -24.70 13.64
CA LYS A 209 -1.20 -25.67 14.28
C LYS A 209 -1.53 -27.13 14.00
N THR A 210 -2.76 -27.47 13.63
CA THR A 210 -3.12 -28.86 13.29
C THR A 210 -2.99 -29.13 11.79
N GLY A 211 -2.68 -30.36 11.41
CA GLY A 211 -2.59 -30.73 9.99
C GLY A 211 -3.92 -30.56 9.23
N VAL A 212 -5.05 -30.89 9.88
CA VAL A 212 -6.39 -30.72 9.30
C VAL A 212 -6.73 -29.24 9.14
N GLY A 213 -6.44 -28.42 10.16
CA GLY A 213 -6.63 -26.98 10.09
C GLY A 213 -5.86 -26.34 8.95
N ARG A 214 -4.56 -26.67 8.80
CA ARG A 214 -3.73 -26.11 7.74
C ARG A 214 -4.19 -26.55 6.36
N TRP A 215 -4.67 -27.79 6.24
CA TRP A 215 -5.33 -28.24 5.01
C TRP A 215 -6.58 -27.40 4.69
N LEU A 216 -7.40 -27.03 5.67
CA LEU A 216 -8.55 -26.12 5.46
C LEU A 216 -8.10 -24.73 5.03
N VAL A 217 -7.08 -24.17 5.68
CA VAL A 217 -6.50 -22.85 5.34
C VAL A 217 -5.98 -22.86 3.91
N HIS A 218 -5.17 -23.86 3.54
CA HIS A 218 -4.65 -23.99 2.19
C HIS A 218 -5.76 -24.09 1.13
N ASN A 219 -6.79 -24.90 1.38
CA ASN A 219 -7.92 -25.01 0.46
C ASN A 219 -8.72 -23.71 0.35
N PHE A 220 -8.93 -22.98 1.44
CA PHE A 220 -9.60 -21.68 1.41
C PHE A 220 -8.88 -20.71 0.46
N TRP A 221 -7.57 -20.53 0.63
CA TRP A 221 -6.78 -19.63 -0.21
C TRP A 221 -6.65 -20.12 -1.66
N HIS A 222 -6.55 -21.44 -1.86
CA HIS A 222 -6.52 -22.05 -3.17
C HIS A 222 -7.82 -21.82 -3.94
N LEU A 223 -8.98 -22.05 -3.31
CA LEU A 223 -10.28 -21.83 -3.93
C LEU A 223 -10.50 -20.36 -4.28
N LEU A 224 -10.15 -19.44 -3.37
CA LEU A 224 -10.24 -18.00 -3.63
C LEU A 224 -9.37 -17.59 -4.84
N GLY A 225 -8.13 -18.06 -4.90
CA GLY A 225 -7.23 -17.77 -6.02
C GLY A 225 -7.71 -18.38 -7.34
N SER A 226 -8.18 -19.64 -7.30
CA SER A 226 -8.67 -20.36 -8.48
C SER A 226 -9.94 -19.72 -9.06
N ASP A 227 -10.86 -19.23 -8.21
CA ASP A 227 -12.06 -18.50 -8.65
C ASP A 227 -11.70 -17.22 -9.41
N ILE A 228 -10.75 -16.43 -8.90
CA ILE A 228 -10.27 -15.22 -9.58
C ILE A 228 -9.56 -15.59 -10.88
N ILE A 229 -8.73 -16.64 -10.87
CA ILE A 229 -8.01 -17.08 -12.08
C ILE A 229 -8.99 -17.45 -13.19
N ALA A 230 -10.00 -18.25 -12.85
CA ALA A 230 -11.01 -18.72 -13.78
C ALA A 230 -11.89 -17.57 -14.29
N THR A 231 -12.36 -16.70 -13.38
CA THR A 231 -13.24 -15.57 -13.71
C THR A 231 -12.59 -14.59 -14.68
N ASN A 232 -11.31 -14.29 -14.47
CA ASN A 232 -10.55 -13.39 -15.36
C ASN A 232 -10.06 -14.09 -16.63
N GLY A 233 -10.08 -15.43 -16.66
CA GLY A 233 -9.61 -16.21 -17.80
C GLY A 233 -8.13 -16.01 -18.09
N TYR A 234 -7.27 -15.92 -17.06
CA TYR A 234 -5.83 -15.65 -17.25
C TYR A 234 -5.17 -16.63 -18.24
N ASP A 235 -5.59 -17.89 -18.23
CA ASP A 235 -4.99 -18.92 -19.09
C ASP A 235 -5.54 -18.95 -20.53
N SER A 236 -6.51 -18.09 -20.86
CA SER A 236 -7.23 -18.07 -22.16
C SER A 236 -6.50 -17.36 -23.30
N HIS A 237 -5.48 -16.53 -23.00
CA HIS A 237 -4.67 -15.81 -23.99
C HIS A 237 -3.22 -15.70 -23.50
N PRO A 238 -2.19 -15.69 -24.40
CA PRO A 238 -0.80 -15.53 -24.00
C PRO A 238 -0.55 -14.30 -23.12
N ASP A 239 -1.00 -13.11 -23.55
CA ASP A 239 -0.82 -11.86 -22.81
C ASP A 239 -1.56 -11.83 -21.47
N THR A 240 -2.75 -12.43 -21.38
CA THR A 240 -3.44 -12.54 -20.10
C THR A 240 -2.68 -13.47 -19.16
N ARG A 241 -2.01 -14.50 -19.69
CA ARG A 241 -1.21 -15.43 -18.86
C ARG A 241 -0.02 -14.72 -18.21
N CYS A 242 0.60 -13.76 -18.90
CA CYS A 242 1.67 -12.92 -18.36
C CYS A 242 1.23 -12.09 -17.13
N LEU A 243 -0.08 -11.80 -17.01
CA LEU A 243 -0.66 -11.07 -15.88
C LEU A 243 -1.09 -11.97 -14.72
N LYS A 244 -0.93 -13.30 -14.82
CA LYS A 244 -1.26 -14.21 -13.72
C LYS A 244 -0.35 -13.91 -12.53
N PRO A 245 -0.89 -13.57 -11.34
CA PRO A 245 -0.07 -13.25 -10.18
C PRO A 245 0.88 -14.40 -9.83
N TRP A 246 2.13 -14.06 -9.52
CA TRP A 246 3.18 -15.05 -9.29
C TRP A 246 3.09 -15.75 -7.94
N SER A 247 2.39 -15.12 -6.98
CA SER A 247 2.22 -15.62 -5.62
C SER A 247 0.75 -15.84 -5.30
N SER A 248 0.45 -16.88 -4.53
CA SER A 248 -0.90 -17.15 -3.99
C SER A 248 -1.47 -15.91 -3.27
N PRO A 249 -2.81 -15.70 -3.27
CA PRO A 249 -3.43 -14.60 -2.54
C PRO A 249 -3.09 -14.59 -1.04
N PHE A 250 -2.68 -15.74 -0.48
CA PHE A 250 -2.18 -15.85 0.89
C PHE A 250 -0.96 -14.95 1.18
N TRP A 251 -0.10 -14.73 0.18
CA TRP A 251 1.21 -14.09 0.34
C TRP A 251 1.26 -12.62 -0.08
N VAL A 252 0.20 -12.09 -0.68
CA VAL A 252 0.26 -10.77 -1.35
C VAL A 252 -0.07 -9.59 -0.44
N ALA A 253 -0.52 -9.83 0.80
CA ALA A 253 -0.90 -8.79 1.76
C ALA A 253 -1.86 -7.73 1.16
N SER A 254 -1.35 -6.53 0.87
CA SER A 254 -2.12 -5.42 0.25
C SER A 254 -2.08 -5.42 -1.29
N GLY A 255 -1.41 -6.41 -1.90
CA GLY A 255 -1.37 -6.66 -3.35
C GLY A 255 -2.65 -7.30 -3.89
N LEU A 256 -3.80 -6.74 -3.52
CA LEU A 256 -5.13 -7.10 -4.03
C LEU A 256 -5.79 -5.84 -4.58
N SER A 257 -6.33 -5.93 -5.78
CA SER A 257 -7.06 -4.89 -6.48
C SER A 257 -8.45 -5.39 -6.86
N ILE A 258 -9.37 -4.46 -7.10
CA ILE A 258 -10.73 -4.74 -7.54
C ILE A 258 -10.90 -4.21 -8.97
N HIS A 259 -11.48 -5.03 -9.85
CA HIS A 259 -11.90 -4.61 -11.17
C HIS A 259 -13.09 -3.66 -11.03
N ASN A 260 -12.88 -2.40 -11.43
CA ASN A 260 -13.83 -1.31 -11.26
C ASN A 260 -14.04 -0.51 -12.57
N TYR A 261 -13.86 -1.18 -13.70
CA TYR A 261 -13.97 -0.57 -15.03
C TYR A 261 -15.34 -0.85 -15.66
N GLN A 262 -15.77 0.00 -16.59
CA GLN A 262 -17.05 -0.18 -17.28
C GLN A 262 -17.06 -1.42 -18.19
N THR A 263 -15.89 -1.77 -18.72
CA THR A 263 -15.69 -2.95 -19.58
C THR A 263 -14.69 -3.91 -18.95
N ASN A 264 -14.74 -5.18 -19.35
CA ASN A 264 -13.79 -6.18 -18.86
C ASN A 264 -12.36 -5.82 -19.33
N PHE A 265 -11.43 -5.73 -18.39
CA PHE A 265 -10.05 -5.30 -18.65
C PHE A 265 -9.30 -6.35 -19.47
N PHE A 266 -9.58 -7.63 -19.22
CA PHE A 266 -8.94 -8.74 -19.91
C PHE A 266 -9.40 -8.86 -21.37
N ASP A 267 -10.57 -8.35 -21.72
CA ASP A 267 -11.03 -8.34 -23.11
C ASP A 267 -10.26 -7.29 -23.93
N LEU A 268 -9.82 -6.19 -23.32
CA LEU A 268 -8.91 -5.22 -23.94
C LEU A 268 -7.51 -5.79 -24.19
N ILE A 269 -7.12 -6.83 -23.43
CA ILE A 269 -5.87 -7.54 -23.68
C ILE A 269 -6.07 -8.54 -24.83
N LYS A 270 -7.14 -9.35 -24.76
CA LYS A 270 -7.44 -10.36 -25.79
C LYS A 270 -7.68 -9.77 -27.17
N ASN A 271 -8.19 -8.55 -27.27
CA ASN A 271 -8.42 -7.87 -28.55
C ASN A 271 -7.19 -7.08 -29.06
N GLY A 272 -6.08 -7.06 -28.31
CA GLY A 272 -4.83 -6.41 -28.69
C GLY A 272 -4.78 -4.88 -28.46
N ALA A 273 -5.78 -4.29 -27.80
CA ALA A 273 -5.71 -2.89 -27.37
C ALA A 273 -4.66 -2.67 -26.28
N ILE A 274 -4.45 -3.67 -25.41
CA ILE A 274 -3.37 -3.73 -24.44
C ILE A 274 -2.51 -4.96 -24.75
N ARG A 275 -1.23 -4.76 -25.09
CA ARG A 275 -0.24 -5.82 -25.25
C ARG A 275 0.61 -5.93 -24.00
N VAL A 276 0.86 -7.15 -23.52
CA VAL A 276 1.58 -7.37 -22.26
C VAL A 276 2.98 -7.92 -22.52
N HIS A 277 3.97 -7.27 -21.91
CA HIS A 277 5.39 -7.60 -22.06
C HIS A 277 6.02 -7.94 -20.72
N GLU A 278 6.46 -9.19 -20.52
CA GLU A 278 7.31 -9.54 -19.37
C GLU A 278 8.79 -9.28 -19.74
N ALA A 279 9.24 -8.03 -19.60
CA ALA A 279 10.55 -7.57 -20.05
C ALA A 279 11.12 -6.43 -19.18
N GLU A 280 12.44 -6.24 -19.26
CA GLU A 280 13.11 -5.03 -18.77
C GLU A 280 13.21 -3.99 -19.89
N ILE A 281 13.27 -2.70 -19.55
CA ILE A 281 13.62 -1.63 -20.48
C ILE A 281 15.14 -1.46 -20.44
N ASN A 282 15.81 -1.76 -21.53
CA ASN A 282 17.28 -1.63 -21.63
C ASN A 282 17.70 -0.17 -21.84
N GLN A 283 17.02 0.51 -22.76
CA GLN A 283 17.30 1.90 -23.13
C GLN A 283 16.08 2.54 -23.79
N LEU A 284 16.14 3.86 -23.91
CA LEU A 284 15.22 4.68 -24.69
C LEU A 284 15.98 5.32 -25.85
N SER A 285 15.32 5.45 -26.98
CA SER A 285 15.74 6.32 -28.09
C SER A 285 14.55 7.18 -28.52
N GLU A 286 14.72 8.05 -29.50
CA GLU A 286 13.64 8.92 -29.97
C GLU A 286 12.33 8.15 -30.21
N ARG A 287 11.31 8.47 -29.40
CA ARG A 287 9.96 7.88 -29.41
C ARG A 287 9.91 6.35 -29.34
N THR A 288 10.94 5.69 -28.80
CA THR A 288 11.05 4.22 -28.84
C THR A 288 11.55 3.65 -27.51
N VAL A 289 10.85 2.65 -26.99
CA VAL A 289 11.26 1.85 -25.82
C VAL A 289 11.91 0.55 -26.30
N HIS A 290 13.14 0.29 -25.86
CA HIS A 290 13.89 -0.91 -26.24
C HIS A 290 13.81 -1.95 -25.12
N LEU A 291 13.16 -3.07 -25.39
CA LEU A 291 12.98 -4.13 -24.41
C LEU A 291 14.17 -5.11 -24.38
N SER A 292 14.34 -5.78 -23.24
CA SER A 292 15.32 -6.86 -23.08
C SER A 292 15.06 -8.07 -23.98
N THR A 293 13.85 -8.21 -24.53
CA THR A 293 13.49 -9.24 -25.51
C THR A 293 14.00 -8.92 -26.91
N GLY A 294 14.51 -7.70 -27.14
CA GLY A 294 14.91 -7.19 -28.46
C GLY A 294 13.78 -6.47 -29.20
N GLU A 295 12.56 -6.45 -28.65
CA GLU A 295 11.44 -5.71 -29.20
C GLU A 295 11.63 -4.19 -29.08
N LEU A 296 11.17 -3.48 -30.10
CA LEU A 296 11.19 -2.02 -30.18
C LEU A 296 9.76 -1.51 -30.19
N LEU A 297 9.37 -0.81 -29.12
CA LEU A 297 8.01 -0.32 -28.96
C LEU A 297 7.96 1.17 -29.29
N PRO A 298 7.23 1.59 -30.34
CA PRO A 298 6.97 3.01 -30.55
C PRO A 298 6.13 3.55 -29.40
N ALA A 299 6.48 4.73 -28.90
CA ALA A 299 5.79 5.33 -27.77
C ALA A 299 5.70 6.85 -27.92
N ASP A 300 4.48 7.36 -27.81
CA ASP A 300 4.16 8.78 -27.72
C ASP A 300 4.21 9.29 -26.27
N ALA A 301 4.23 8.37 -25.30
CA ALA A 301 4.49 8.61 -23.89
C ALA A 301 4.95 7.32 -23.19
N LEU A 302 5.75 7.48 -22.13
CA LEU A 302 6.14 6.40 -21.21
C LEU A 302 5.73 6.76 -19.78
N ILE A 303 4.84 5.96 -19.19
CA ILE A 303 4.31 6.21 -17.84
C ILE A 303 4.79 5.13 -16.88
N CYS A 304 5.44 5.57 -15.80
CA CYS A 304 5.98 4.69 -14.77
C CYS A 304 4.98 4.57 -13.60
N ALA A 305 4.28 3.44 -13.53
CA ALA A 305 3.47 3.03 -12.38
C ALA A 305 4.29 2.13 -11.44
N THR A 306 5.46 2.64 -11.04
CA THR A 306 6.56 1.89 -10.40
C THR A 306 6.56 1.97 -8.86
N GLY A 307 5.44 2.43 -8.29
CA GLY A 307 5.20 2.46 -6.84
C GLY A 307 5.87 3.63 -6.13
N TRP A 308 6.06 3.49 -4.82
CA TRP A 308 6.42 4.59 -3.94
C TRP A 308 7.59 4.23 -3.03
N LYS A 309 8.40 5.23 -2.68
CA LYS A 309 9.40 5.09 -1.62
C LYS A 309 8.67 5.04 -0.28
N LYS A 310 8.99 4.05 0.55
CA LYS A 310 8.34 3.80 1.85
C LYS A 310 8.95 4.57 3.03
N GLY A 311 9.97 5.40 2.78
CA GLY A 311 10.61 6.23 3.80
C GLY A 311 9.82 7.49 4.14
N SER A 312 10.12 8.10 5.29
CA SER A 312 9.59 9.42 5.64
C SER A 312 10.08 10.48 4.66
N SER A 313 9.21 11.41 4.30
CA SER A 313 9.58 12.61 3.54
C SER A 313 10.13 13.74 4.41
N VAL A 314 9.96 13.63 5.73
CA VAL A 314 10.42 14.62 6.71
C VAL A 314 11.78 14.19 7.26
N ASN A 315 12.70 15.15 7.35
CA ASN A 315 14.01 14.95 7.93
C ASN A 315 13.95 14.98 9.47
N PHE A 316 14.45 13.94 10.12
CA PHE A 316 14.53 13.87 11.58
C PHE A 316 15.96 14.21 12.01
N LEU A 317 16.12 15.28 12.78
CA LEU A 317 17.41 15.69 13.32
C LEU A 317 17.64 14.96 14.65
N GLU A 318 18.75 14.24 14.74
CA GLU A 318 19.22 13.55 15.95
C GLU A 318 18.25 12.49 16.53
N LEU A 319 17.28 12.02 15.74
CA LEU A 319 16.36 10.96 16.13
C LEU A 319 16.54 9.73 15.24
N ASP A 320 17.05 8.64 15.82
CA ASP A 320 17.03 7.33 15.19
C ASP A 320 15.68 6.65 15.43
N LEU A 321 14.98 6.33 14.34
CA LEU A 321 13.71 5.62 14.37
C LEU A 321 13.87 4.09 14.32
N GLY A 322 15.09 3.61 14.11
CA GLY A 322 15.41 2.18 14.06
C GLY A 322 15.25 1.48 15.40
N ILE A 323 15.34 0.15 15.37
CA ILE A 323 15.44 -0.64 16.59
C ILE A 323 16.76 -0.27 17.29
N PRO A 324 16.77 0.03 18.60
CA PRO A 324 18.00 0.30 19.34
C PRO A 324 18.83 -0.98 19.53
N GLY A 325 20.14 -0.82 19.71
CA GLY A 325 21.08 -1.92 19.97
C GLY A 325 22.07 -2.19 18.85
N SER A 326 23.06 -3.04 19.14
CA SER A 326 24.08 -3.47 18.17
C SER A 326 23.49 -4.41 17.10
N SER A 327 24.18 -4.54 15.96
CA SER A 327 23.73 -5.43 14.88
C SER A 327 23.58 -6.89 15.33
N ALA A 328 24.44 -7.37 16.23
CA ALA A 328 24.36 -8.73 16.75
C ALA A 328 23.14 -8.95 17.66
N GLU A 329 22.77 -7.96 18.47
CA GLU A 329 21.58 -8.01 19.31
C GLU A 329 20.31 -7.97 18.46
N LYS A 330 20.26 -7.12 17.43
CA LYS A 330 19.15 -7.07 16.47
C LYS A 330 18.97 -8.40 15.75
N GLU A 331 20.04 -8.97 15.22
CA GLU A 331 19.99 -10.25 14.51
C GLU A 331 19.44 -11.37 15.40
N LYS A 332 19.90 -11.43 16.65
CA LYS A 332 19.36 -12.39 17.62
C LYS A 332 17.87 -12.18 17.88
N LEU A 333 17.42 -10.93 18.08
CA LEU A 333 16.00 -10.60 18.25
C LEU A 333 15.17 -11.00 17.03
N TYR A 334 15.71 -10.82 15.83
CA TYR A 334 15.03 -11.15 14.57
C TYR A 334 14.86 -12.66 14.43
N GLN A 335 15.92 -13.42 14.69
CA GLN A 335 15.87 -14.88 14.68
C GLN A 335 14.92 -15.46 15.72
N GLU A 336 14.89 -14.89 16.94
CA GLU A 336 13.95 -15.32 17.99
C GLU A 336 12.49 -15.06 17.59
N ALA A 337 12.21 -13.89 17.01
CA ALA A 337 10.89 -13.53 16.52
C ALA A 337 10.45 -14.40 15.34
N GLU A 338 11.32 -14.61 14.35
CA GLU A 338 11.05 -15.49 13.21
C GLU A 338 10.76 -16.92 13.68
N LYS A 339 11.60 -17.48 14.55
CA LYS A 339 11.38 -18.81 15.13
C LYS A 339 10.03 -18.90 15.82
N LYS A 340 9.63 -17.86 16.56
CA LYS A 340 8.31 -17.81 17.19
C LYS A 340 7.17 -17.79 16.16
N VAL A 341 7.26 -16.95 15.14
CA VAL A 341 6.26 -16.85 14.07
C VAL A 341 6.13 -18.17 13.33
N LEU A 342 7.23 -18.80 12.93
CA LEU A 342 7.23 -20.07 12.21
C LEU A 342 6.72 -21.23 13.08
N ASN A 343 6.97 -21.21 14.39
CA ASN A 343 6.39 -22.19 15.32
C ASN A 343 4.88 -22.00 15.51
N ASP A 344 4.41 -20.75 15.45
CA ASP A 344 2.98 -20.44 15.56
C ASP A 344 2.22 -20.68 14.24
N PHE A 345 2.90 -20.52 13.10
CA PHE A 345 2.36 -20.62 11.75
C PHE A 345 3.35 -21.34 10.81
N SER A 346 3.40 -22.67 10.86
CA SER A 346 4.39 -23.44 10.10
C SER A 346 4.29 -23.25 8.58
N ASP A 347 3.11 -22.95 8.05
CA ASP A 347 2.94 -22.70 6.60
C ASP A 347 3.76 -21.49 6.12
N LEU A 348 4.13 -20.58 7.03
CA LEU A 348 4.99 -19.45 6.72
C LEU A 348 6.43 -19.84 6.38
N SER A 349 6.86 -21.09 6.65
CA SER A 349 8.20 -21.55 6.22
C SER A 349 8.31 -21.75 4.72
N CYS A 350 7.18 -21.90 4.02
CA CYS A 350 7.11 -22.11 2.57
C CYS A 350 6.97 -20.78 1.81
N GLN A 351 7.85 -19.82 2.10
CA GLN A 351 7.78 -18.49 1.49
C GLN A 351 7.98 -18.56 -0.04
N PRO A 352 7.28 -17.71 -0.82
CA PRO A 352 7.54 -17.59 -2.24
C PRO A 352 8.97 -17.12 -2.50
N VAL A 353 9.60 -17.67 -3.55
CA VAL A 353 10.91 -17.21 -3.99
C VAL A 353 10.78 -15.80 -4.56
N LEU A 354 11.40 -14.82 -3.91
CA LEU A 354 11.44 -13.45 -4.41
C LEU A 354 12.25 -13.39 -5.71
N ARG A 355 11.68 -12.78 -6.74
CA ARG A 355 12.36 -12.56 -8.04
C ARG A 355 13.27 -11.34 -8.05
N TYR A 356 13.30 -10.59 -6.96
CA TYR A 356 14.14 -9.41 -6.78
C TYR A 356 15.01 -9.55 -5.55
N ARG A 357 16.10 -8.79 -5.49
CA ARG A 357 16.92 -8.69 -4.29
C ARG A 357 16.27 -7.73 -3.29
N PRO A 358 15.91 -8.18 -2.07
CA PRO A 358 15.45 -7.28 -1.02
C PRO A 358 16.48 -6.20 -0.74
N GLN A 359 16.02 -5.03 -0.29
CA GLN A 359 16.93 -4.02 0.24
C GLN A 359 17.60 -4.53 1.51
N THR A 360 18.89 -4.23 1.69
CA THR A 360 19.69 -4.66 2.84
C THR A 360 19.51 -3.77 4.07
N SER A 361 18.82 -2.63 3.93
CA SER A 361 18.53 -1.73 5.05
C SER A 361 17.52 -2.34 6.02
N ASP A 362 17.79 -2.19 7.31
CA ASP A 362 16.86 -2.58 8.38
C ASP A 362 15.51 -1.85 8.19
N PRO A 363 14.38 -2.56 8.07
CA PRO A 363 13.09 -1.92 7.89
C PRO A 363 12.72 -1.10 9.13
N LEU A 364 11.95 -0.02 8.92
CA LEU A 364 11.39 0.73 10.04
C LEU A 364 10.39 -0.14 10.79
N ARG A 365 10.68 -0.44 12.06
CA ARG A 365 9.84 -1.26 12.94
C ARG A 365 9.33 -0.41 14.11
N LEU A 366 8.06 -0.04 14.04
CA LEU A 366 7.39 0.75 15.08
C LEU A 366 6.55 -0.16 15.98
N TYR A 367 6.53 0.13 17.28
CA TYR A 367 5.59 -0.48 18.21
C TYR A 367 4.16 -0.22 17.74
N ARG A 368 3.41 -1.30 17.52
CA ARG A 368 2.03 -1.29 16.97
C ARG A 368 1.92 -0.50 15.65
N PHE A 369 3.00 -0.45 14.85
CA PHE A 369 3.11 0.33 13.61
C PHE A 369 2.90 1.85 13.79
N MET A 370 3.05 2.36 15.01
CA MET A 370 2.79 3.76 15.34
C MET A 370 3.92 4.43 16.11
N VAL A 371 4.55 3.77 17.08
CA VAL A 371 5.47 4.44 18.02
C VAL A 371 6.90 3.97 17.83
N PRO A 372 7.89 4.88 17.68
CA PRO A 372 9.31 4.50 17.68
C PRO A 372 9.69 3.86 19.00
N THR A 373 10.35 2.70 18.94
CA THR A 373 10.67 1.91 20.14
C THR A 373 11.72 2.60 21.02
N GLY A 374 12.68 3.32 20.42
CA GLY A 374 13.71 4.08 21.14
C GLY A 374 13.17 5.22 22.00
N THR A 375 12.06 5.84 21.61
CA THR A 375 11.41 6.95 22.35
C THR A 375 10.08 6.55 22.97
N PHE A 376 9.79 5.24 23.06
CA PHE A 376 8.50 4.69 23.50
C PHE A 376 8.01 5.29 24.83
N GLN A 377 8.89 5.39 25.84
CA GLN A 377 8.50 5.90 27.17
C GLN A 377 8.15 7.40 27.18
N LYS A 378 8.67 8.18 26.22
CA LYS A 378 8.44 9.63 26.16
C LYS A 378 7.00 9.97 25.76
N ARG A 379 6.31 9.07 25.05
CA ARG A 379 4.89 9.22 24.63
C ARG A 379 4.60 10.56 23.94
N ASN A 380 5.56 11.04 23.15
CA ASN A 380 5.52 12.37 22.54
C ASN A 380 5.66 12.35 21.01
N ILE A 381 5.82 11.16 20.40
CA ILE A 381 5.84 10.99 18.95
C ILE A 381 5.10 9.72 18.54
N ALA A 382 4.34 9.80 17.46
CA ALA A 382 3.68 8.66 16.83
C ALA A 382 3.53 8.87 15.32
N PHE A 383 3.25 7.80 14.59
CA PHE A 383 3.02 7.76 13.15
C PHE A 383 1.61 7.22 12.91
N ALA A 384 0.80 8.00 12.19
CA ALA A 384 -0.52 7.59 11.73
C ALA A 384 -0.45 7.25 10.25
N GLY A 385 -1.00 6.10 9.86
CA GLY A 385 -1.01 5.66 8.46
C GLY A 385 0.34 5.13 7.95
N ALA A 386 1.31 4.84 8.82
CA ALA A 386 2.56 4.15 8.47
C ALA A 386 2.36 2.63 8.30
N VAL A 387 1.26 2.23 7.64
CA VAL A 387 0.87 0.83 7.41
C VAL A 387 0.21 0.69 6.04
N SER A 388 0.61 -0.33 5.28
CA SER A 388 -0.06 -0.70 4.02
C SER A 388 -1.20 -1.65 4.32
N THR A 389 -2.44 -1.25 4.02
CA THR A 389 -3.64 -2.02 4.37
C THR A 389 -4.76 -1.75 3.38
N VAL A 390 -5.62 -2.74 3.19
CA VAL A 390 -6.89 -2.64 2.44
C VAL A 390 -8.01 -1.95 3.26
N SER A 391 -7.75 -1.66 4.54
CA SER A 391 -8.73 -1.12 5.50
C SER A 391 -8.32 0.26 6.03
N THR A 392 -7.85 1.15 5.14
CA THR A 392 -7.18 2.41 5.53
C THR A 392 -8.02 3.30 6.45
N SER A 393 -9.30 3.51 6.14
CA SER A 393 -10.26 4.32 6.93
C SER A 393 -10.39 3.81 8.38
N THR A 394 -10.68 2.51 8.53
CA THR A 394 -10.80 1.84 9.83
C THR A 394 -9.49 1.89 10.61
N CYS A 395 -8.37 1.58 9.96
CA CYS A 395 -7.05 1.65 10.57
C CYS A 395 -6.73 3.08 11.05
N ALA A 396 -6.96 4.10 10.21
CA ALA A 396 -6.72 5.49 10.58
C ALA A 396 -7.52 5.92 11.81
N SER A 397 -8.80 5.53 11.87
CA SER A 397 -9.70 5.82 12.99
C SER A 397 -9.19 5.20 14.30
N ILE A 398 -8.87 3.91 14.25
CA ILE A 398 -8.39 3.16 15.42
C ILE A 398 -7.02 3.66 15.87
N GLN A 399 -6.11 3.92 14.92
CA GLN A 399 -4.79 4.49 15.22
C GLN A 399 -4.92 5.87 15.88
N ALA A 400 -5.81 6.75 15.40
CA ALA A 400 -6.01 8.07 16.00
C ALA A 400 -6.47 7.97 17.47
N LEU A 401 -7.47 7.13 17.76
CA LEU A 401 -7.93 6.88 19.13
C LEU A 401 -6.83 6.29 20.01
N TRP A 402 -6.09 5.31 19.48
CA TRP A 402 -5.00 4.66 20.20
C TRP A 402 -3.85 5.63 20.50
N ILE A 403 -3.42 6.44 19.52
CA ILE A 403 -2.34 7.43 19.68
C ILE A 403 -2.72 8.46 20.72
N SER A 404 -3.96 8.96 20.71
CA SER A 404 -4.46 9.89 21.73
C SER A 404 -4.35 9.28 23.12
N ALA A 405 -4.84 8.06 23.32
CA ALA A 405 -4.78 7.37 24.61
C ALA A 405 -3.34 7.03 25.03
N PHE A 406 -2.46 6.71 24.09
CA PHE A 406 -1.04 6.45 24.33
C PHE A 406 -0.34 7.71 24.84
N PHE A 407 -0.54 8.82 24.15
CA PHE A 407 0.00 10.13 24.53
C PHE A 407 -0.48 10.59 25.90
N ASP A 408 -1.71 10.25 26.30
CA ASP A 408 -2.25 10.61 27.61
C ASP A 408 -1.93 9.56 28.70
N GLY A 409 -1.25 8.47 28.32
CA GLY A 409 -0.89 7.39 29.23
C GLY A 409 -2.06 6.58 29.77
N GLN A 410 -3.18 6.57 29.05
CA GLN A 410 -4.44 5.94 29.47
C GLN A 410 -4.64 4.53 28.90
N LEU A 411 -3.68 4.02 28.12
CA LEU A 411 -3.75 2.65 27.60
C LEU A 411 -3.58 1.64 28.75
N LYS A 412 -4.61 0.80 28.94
CA LYS A 412 -4.58 -0.30 29.92
C LYS A 412 -3.69 -1.46 29.48
N ARG A 413 -3.59 -1.69 28.17
CA ARG A 413 -2.79 -2.75 27.56
C ARG A 413 -1.73 -2.11 26.66
N THR A 414 -0.51 -2.05 27.17
CA THR A 414 0.67 -1.50 26.49
C THR A 414 1.91 -2.19 27.04
N ALA A 415 3.00 -2.19 26.27
CA ALA A 415 4.28 -2.65 26.77
C ALA A 415 4.68 -1.88 28.03
N SER A 416 5.18 -2.60 29.03
CA SER A 416 5.61 -2.08 30.33
C SER A 416 6.99 -1.42 30.26
N SER A 417 7.83 -1.84 29.30
CA SER A 417 9.19 -1.31 29.10
C SER A 417 9.49 -1.07 27.61
N SER A 418 10.56 -0.30 27.33
CA SER A 418 11.02 -0.12 25.94
C SER A 418 11.51 -1.44 25.33
N GLU A 419 12.09 -2.33 26.13
CA GLU A 419 12.55 -3.65 25.69
C GLU A 419 11.38 -4.54 25.25
N GLU A 420 10.27 -4.51 25.98
CA GLU A 420 9.04 -5.20 25.59
C GLU A 420 8.44 -4.58 24.32
N ALA A 421 8.46 -3.25 24.20
CA ALA A 421 8.02 -2.56 22.98
C ALA A 421 8.87 -2.95 21.76
N VAL A 422 10.20 -3.09 21.92
CA VAL A 422 11.10 -3.59 20.88
C VAL A 422 10.73 -5.01 20.49
N LYS A 423 10.58 -5.93 21.46
CA LYS A 423 10.22 -7.33 21.18
C LYS A 423 8.89 -7.45 20.45
N GLU A 424 7.87 -6.71 20.87
CA GLU A 424 6.57 -6.67 20.19
C GLU A 424 6.68 -6.08 18.77
N ALA A 425 7.40 -4.96 18.62
CA ALA A 425 7.57 -4.33 17.31
C ALA A 425 8.22 -5.30 16.32
N VAL A 426 9.29 -5.99 16.73
CA VAL A 426 9.99 -6.99 15.93
C VAL A 426 9.10 -8.18 15.62
N LEU A 427 8.44 -8.77 16.63
CA LEU A 427 7.59 -9.94 16.46
C LEU A 427 6.45 -9.72 15.45
N TYR A 428 5.86 -8.52 15.47
CA TYR A 428 4.67 -8.22 14.67
C TYR A 428 4.97 -7.60 13.30
N SER A 429 6.24 -7.38 12.96
CA SER A 429 6.66 -6.82 11.67
C SER A 429 7.60 -7.74 10.89
N GLN A 430 7.63 -9.04 11.23
CA GLN A 430 8.37 -10.04 10.45
C GLN A 430 7.77 -10.28 9.07
#